data_AF-A0A6A4WAY3-F1
#
_entry.id   AF-A0A6A4WAY3-F1
#
_cell.length_a   1.000
_cell.length_b   1.000
_cell.length_c   1.000
_cell.angle_alpha   90.00
_cell.angle_beta   90.00
_cell.angle_gamma   90.00
#
_symmetry.space_group_name_H-M   'P 1'
#
loop_
_entity.id
_entity.type
_entity.pdbx_description
1 polymer ?
#
loop_
_entity_poly.entity_id
_entity_poly.type
_entity_poly.pdbx_seq_one_letter_code
_entity_poly.pdbx_strand_id
1 'polypeptide(L)'
;MPLESITFFIVAFTCVYIDLRETIKMWVLGVMPYLRGPENVITWFCTSTAIACLCTDVLTFEQLRQVAAACLLASWTELLFMFGRAEFASMHVMLFVTLIRTLSVFMMVYTAITFAFTSSFFVLFCDKPDEFDGRFDTMTSAFFTTLHGSKGGYAIYLLFIFFMLIITMNAMVGMAVNDTRDMAAKAEIKLHKKYIEFAHLFERHQQGRLAASWHVLPGPQLGWRHRWRVMFPGKEGGYAAQRTKGTEQLRQWLAQWPGLLRQAARIVIIKHHDSWDQPSRAGQ
;
A
#
# COMPACT_ATOMS: atom_id res chain seq x y z
N MET A 1 -11.88 -11.48 -38.89
CA MET A 1 -11.95 -10.15 -38.26
C MET A 1 -10.55 -9.57 -38.21
N PRO A 2 -10.35 -8.28 -38.49
CA PRO A 2 -9.04 -7.66 -38.36
C PRO A 2 -8.61 -7.65 -36.88
N LEU A 3 -7.32 -7.82 -36.63
CA LEU A 3 -6.72 -7.91 -35.28
C LEU A 3 -7.11 -6.72 -34.40
N GLU A 4 -7.20 -5.53 -35.01
CA GLU A 4 -7.57 -4.27 -34.36
C GLU A 4 -8.98 -4.30 -33.74
N SER A 5 -9.96 -4.86 -34.46
CA SER A 5 -11.32 -5.00 -33.93
C SER A 5 -11.36 -5.95 -32.74
N ILE A 6 -10.59 -7.04 -32.78
CA ILE A 6 -10.52 -8.00 -31.68
C ILE A 6 -9.91 -7.33 -30.44
N THR A 7 -8.81 -6.58 -30.59
CA THR A 7 -8.17 -5.88 -29.47
C THR A 7 -9.09 -4.83 -28.85
N PHE A 8 -9.83 -4.08 -29.68
CA PHE A 8 -10.81 -3.11 -29.20
C PHE A 8 -11.91 -3.77 -28.35
N PHE A 9 -12.49 -4.88 -28.83
CA PHE A 9 -13.52 -5.60 -28.08
C PHE A 9 -12.99 -6.17 -26.76
N ILE A 10 -11.76 -6.70 -26.74
CA ILE A 10 -11.14 -7.22 -25.51
C ILE A 10 -10.95 -6.10 -24.49
N VAL A 11 -10.40 -4.95 -24.90
CA VAL A 11 -10.17 -3.82 -23.99
C VAL A 11 -11.50 -3.27 -23.48
N ALA A 12 -12.48 -3.05 -24.36
CA ALA A 12 -13.80 -2.57 -23.98
C ALA A 12 -14.50 -3.52 -22.99
N PHE A 13 -14.48 -4.82 -23.26
CA PHE A 13 -15.05 -5.83 -22.36
C PHE A 13 -14.33 -5.84 -21.00
N THR A 14 -13.00 -5.72 -21.01
CA THR A 14 -12.20 -5.69 -19.78
C THR A 14 -12.51 -4.45 -18.94
N CYS A 15 -12.66 -3.27 -19.56
CA CYS A 15 -13.06 -2.04 -18.87
C CYS A 15 -14.43 -2.21 -18.20
N VAL A 16 -15.44 -2.70 -18.94
CA VAL A 16 -16.78 -2.94 -18.39
C VAL A 16 -16.75 -3.92 -17.22
N TYR A 17 -15.97 -5.01 -17.34
CA TYR A 17 -15.80 -5.96 -16.26
C TYR A 17 -15.18 -5.33 -15.01
N ILE A 18 -14.13 -4.52 -15.18
CA ILE A 18 -13.44 -3.83 -14.07
C ILE A 18 -14.38 -2.82 -13.42
N ASP A 19 -15.08 -1.99 -14.19
CA ASP A 19 -16.02 -0.99 -13.66
C ASP A 19 -17.13 -1.63 -12.85
N LEU A 20 -17.71 -2.73 -13.35
CA LEU A 20 -18.73 -3.48 -12.62
C LEU A 20 -18.18 -4.01 -11.29
N ARG A 21 -16.99 -4.63 -11.33
CA ARG A 21 -16.33 -5.17 -10.14
C ARG A 21 -16.04 -4.08 -9.10
N GLU A 22 -15.48 -2.95 -9.52
CA GLU A 22 -15.15 -1.84 -8.63
C GLU A 22 -16.39 -1.14 -8.07
N THR A 23 -17.44 -1.00 -8.88
CA THR A 23 -18.73 -0.46 -8.42
C THR A 23 -19.37 -1.35 -7.36
N ILE A 24 -19.34 -2.69 -7.54
CA ILE A 24 -19.84 -3.63 -6.54
C ILE A 24 -19.04 -3.51 -5.23
N LYS A 25 -17.70 -3.42 -5.30
CA LYS A 25 -16.88 -3.21 -4.10
C LYS A 25 -17.22 -1.91 -3.40
N MET A 26 -17.34 -0.82 -4.14
CA MET A 26 -17.68 0.50 -3.60
C MET A 26 -19.05 0.49 -2.91
N TRP A 27 -20.03 -0.22 -3.50
CA TRP A 27 -21.36 -0.37 -2.91
C TRP A 27 -21.34 -1.17 -1.61
N VAL A 28 -20.58 -2.28 -1.55
CA VAL A 28 -20.51 -3.14 -0.36
C VAL A 28 -19.72 -2.50 0.79
N LEU A 29 -18.61 -1.83 0.50
CA LEU A 29 -17.71 -1.23 1.51
C LEU A 29 -18.12 0.20 1.91
N GLY A 30 -18.95 0.86 1.10
CA GLY A 30 -19.25 2.28 1.18
C GLY A 30 -18.17 3.15 0.51
N VAL A 31 -18.58 4.31 0.00
CA VAL A 31 -17.75 5.19 -0.85
C VAL A 31 -16.49 5.69 -0.13
N MET A 32 -16.63 6.20 1.10
CA MET A 32 -15.51 6.83 1.82
C MET A 32 -14.43 5.84 2.27
N PRO A 33 -14.76 4.67 2.88
CA PRO A 33 -13.76 3.66 3.21
C PRO A 33 -13.07 3.09 1.96
N TYR A 34 -13.81 2.96 0.86
CA TYR A 34 -13.28 2.43 -0.39
C TYR A 34 -12.25 3.37 -1.03
N LEU A 35 -12.55 4.68 -1.17
CA LEU A 35 -11.65 5.65 -1.81
C LEU A 35 -10.37 5.95 -0.99
N ARG A 36 -10.33 5.56 0.28
CA ARG A 36 -9.13 5.74 1.13
C ARG A 36 -8.00 4.76 0.77
N GLY A 37 -8.31 3.68 0.05
CA GLY A 37 -7.32 2.72 -0.43
C GLY A 37 -6.62 3.23 -1.70
N PRO A 38 -5.28 3.39 -1.72
CA PRO A 38 -4.57 3.89 -2.91
C PRO A 38 -4.70 2.94 -4.12
N GLU A 39 -4.82 1.64 -3.87
CA GLU A 39 -5.08 0.63 -4.90
C GLU A 39 -6.35 0.95 -5.69
N ASN A 40 -7.46 1.23 -4.99
CA ASN A 40 -8.75 1.50 -5.62
C ASN A 40 -8.72 2.79 -6.45
N VAL A 41 -8.02 3.82 -5.96
CA VAL A 41 -7.87 5.09 -6.69
C VAL A 41 -7.10 4.89 -8.00
N ILE A 42 -6.04 4.09 -7.97
CA ILE A 42 -5.23 3.78 -9.15
C ILE A 42 -6.02 2.93 -10.15
N THR A 43 -6.83 1.98 -9.70
CA THR A 43 -7.72 1.21 -10.57
C THR A 43 -8.72 2.14 -11.29
N TRP A 44 -9.39 3.04 -10.57
CA TRP A 44 -10.31 4.01 -11.18
C TRP A 44 -9.61 4.96 -12.16
N PHE A 45 -8.40 5.42 -11.82
CA PHE A 45 -7.60 6.22 -12.73
C PHE A 45 -7.28 5.43 -14.01
N CYS A 46 -6.79 4.20 -13.88
CA CYS A 46 -6.49 3.32 -15.01
C CYS A 46 -7.71 3.09 -15.91
N THR A 47 -8.87 2.72 -15.34
CA THR A 47 -10.08 2.47 -16.12
C THR A 47 -10.60 3.74 -16.78
N SER A 48 -10.55 4.89 -16.09
CA SER A 48 -10.95 6.17 -16.69
C SER A 48 -10.08 6.55 -17.90
N THR A 49 -8.77 6.33 -17.82
CA THR A 49 -7.85 6.59 -18.95
C THR A 49 -8.03 5.57 -20.08
N ALA A 50 -8.35 4.32 -19.77
CA ALA A 50 -8.63 3.29 -20.77
C ALA A 50 -9.94 3.59 -21.54
N ILE A 51 -10.99 4.04 -20.85
CA ILE A 51 -12.25 4.48 -21.49
C ILE A 51 -11.98 5.69 -22.38
N ALA A 52 -11.20 6.67 -21.91
CA ALA A 52 -10.84 7.83 -22.72
C ALA A 52 -10.08 7.43 -24.01
N CYS A 53 -9.21 6.42 -23.95
CA CYS A 53 -8.56 5.86 -25.15
C CYS A 53 -9.52 5.19 -26.14
N LEU A 54 -10.63 4.62 -25.66
CA LEU A 54 -11.66 4.02 -26.52
C LEU A 54 -12.54 5.09 -27.19
N CYS A 55 -12.66 6.28 -26.60
CA CYS A 55 -13.42 7.42 -27.13
C CYS A 55 -12.55 8.30 -28.06
N THR A 56 -12.05 7.73 -29.16
CA THR A 56 -11.13 8.42 -30.09
C THR A 56 -11.73 9.67 -30.73
N ASP A 57 -13.05 9.75 -30.86
CA ASP A 57 -13.74 10.88 -31.51
C ASP A 57 -13.73 12.17 -30.68
N VAL A 58 -13.38 12.09 -29.40
CA VAL A 58 -13.42 13.23 -28.46
C VAL A 58 -12.05 13.90 -28.28
N LEU A 59 -10.96 13.17 -28.53
CA LEU A 59 -9.60 13.60 -28.22
C LEU A 59 -8.80 13.90 -29.48
N THR A 60 -7.98 14.94 -29.43
CA THR A 60 -6.97 15.18 -30.46
C THR A 60 -5.89 14.09 -30.44
N PHE A 61 -5.18 13.88 -31.55
CA PHE A 61 -4.13 12.86 -31.64
C PHE A 61 -3.03 13.00 -30.57
N GLU A 62 -2.63 14.24 -30.26
CA GLU A 62 -1.62 14.51 -29.23
C GLU A 62 -2.14 14.15 -27.82
N GLN A 63 -3.38 14.54 -27.50
CA GLN A 63 -4.00 14.21 -26.22
C GLN A 63 -4.22 12.71 -26.09
N LEU A 64 -4.65 12.02 -27.16
CA LEU A 64 -4.81 10.58 -27.16
C LEU A 64 -3.49 9.86 -26.85
N ARG A 65 -2.37 10.33 -27.41
CA ARG A 65 -1.04 9.79 -27.14
C ARG A 65 -0.64 9.98 -25.67
N GLN A 66 -0.92 11.15 -25.10
CA GLN A 66 -0.64 11.44 -23.68
C GLN A 66 -1.51 10.57 -22.75
N VAL A 67 -2.80 10.42 -23.04
CA VAL A 67 -3.73 9.58 -22.28
C VAL A 67 -3.34 8.11 -22.39
N ALA A 68 -2.94 7.63 -23.57
CA ALA A 68 -2.47 6.26 -23.76
C ALA A 68 -1.19 5.98 -22.96
N ALA A 69 -0.24 6.92 -22.93
CA ALA A 69 0.96 6.81 -22.10
C ALA A 69 0.62 6.75 -20.60
N ALA A 70 -0.30 7.59 -20.14
CA ALA A 70 -0.79 7.57 -18.76
C ALA A 70 -1.51 6.25 -18.42
N CYS A 71 -2.35 5.76 -19.32
CA CYS A 71 -3.05 4.48 -19.16
C CYS A 71 -2.07 3.31 -19.04
N LEU A 72 -1.01 3.30 -19.86
CA LEU A 72 0.01 2.26 -19.81
C LEU A 72 0.75 2.29 -18.46
N LEU A 73 1.17 3.47 -18.00
CA LEU A 73 1.83 3.63 -16.71
C LEU A 73 0.93 3.22 -15.54
N ALA A 74 -0.34 3.60 -15.58
CA ALA A 74 -1.34 3.21 -14.59
C ALA A 74 -1.52 1.68 -14.57
N SER A 75 -1.56 1.04 -15.73
CA SER A 75 -1.70 -0.42 -15.86
C SER A 75 -0.51 -1.17 -15.26
N TRP A 76 0.72 -0.72 -15.51
CA TRP A 76 1.92 -1.28 -14.88
C TRP A 76 1.95 -1.04 -13.37
N THR A 77 1.43 0.09 -12.92
CA THR A 77 1.33 0.39 -11.49
C THR A 77 0.30 -0.51 -10.79
N GLU A 78 -0.86 -0.73 -11.41
CA GLU A 78 -1.88 -1.69 -10.95
C GLU A 78 -1.28 -3.12 -10.86
N LEU A 79 -0.46 -3.51 -11.84
CA LEU A 79 0.24 -4.80 -11.82
C LEU A 79 1.16 -4.95 -10.59
N LEU A 80 1.86 -3.88 -10.18
CA LEU A 80 2.66 -3.89 -8.95
C LEU A 80 1.80 -4.13 -7.70
N PHE A 81 0.60 -3.54 -7.64
CA PHE A 81 -0.33 -3.79 -6.54
C PHE A 81 -0.90 -5.21 -6.56
N MET A 82 -1.14 -5.79 -7.75
CA MET A 82 -1.53 -7.19 -7.88
C MET A 82 -0.45 -8.13 -7.33
N PHE A 83 0.83 -7.86 -7.62
CA PHE A 83 1.93 -8.61 -7.01
C PHE A 83 1.95 -8.50 -5.48
N GLY A 84 1.50 -7.38 -4.91
CA GLY A 84 1.37 -7.22 -3.47
C GLY A 84 0.35 -8.14 -2.81
N ARG A 85 -0.56 -8.74 -3.59
CA ARG A 85 -1.55 -9.71 -3.13
C ARG A 85 -1.10 -11.15 -3.28
N ALA A 86 -0.07 -11.41 -4.10
CA ALA A 86 0.49 -12.74 -4.27
C ALA A 86 1.30 -13.14 -3.03
N GLU A 87 1.08 -14.35 -2.51
CA GLU A 87 1.64 -14.78 -1.22
C GLU A 87 3.17 -14.66 -1.18
N PHE A 88 3.84 -14.99 -2.28
CA PHE A 88 5.30 -14.89 -2.42
C PHE A 88 5.83 -13.45 -2.47
N ALA A 89 5.17 -12.54 -3.19
CA ALA A 89 5.66 -11.17 -3.42
C ALA A 89 5.09 -10.15 -2.43
N SER A 90 4.08 -10.53 -1.65
CA SER A 90 3.36 -9.68 -0.70
C SER A 90 4.27 -9.02 0.34
N MET A 91 5.30 -9.71 0.83
CA MET A 91 6.25 -9.15 1.78
C MET A 91 7.11 -8.05 1.15
N HIS A 92 7.65 -8.29 -0.05
CA HIS A 92 8.49 -7.32 -0.75
C HIS A 92 7.70 -6.08 -1.16
N VAL A 93 6.48 -6.25 -1.67
CA VAL A 93 5.61 -5.12 -2.01
C VAL A 93 5.16 -4.38 -0.74
N MET A 94 4.87 -5.08 0.36
CA MET A 94 4.54 -4.41 1.63
C MET A 94 5.68 -3.54 2.16
N LEU A 95 6.92 -4.04 2.06
CA LEU A 95 8.11 -3.27 2.41
C LEU A 95 8.27 -2.05 1.50
N PHE A 96 8.13 -2.25 0.19
CA PHE A 96 8.25 -1.20 -0.82
C PHE A 96 7.19 -0.10 -0.68
N VAL A 97 5.92 -0.45 -0.51
CA VAL A 97 4.83 0.53 -0.33
C VAL A 97 5.04 1.33 0.96
N THR A 98 5.55 0.70 2.01
CA THR A 98 5.82 1.42 3.26
C THR A 98 7.02 2.35 3.12
N LEU A 99 8.07 1.91 2.41
CA LEU A 99 9.19 2.77 2.02
C LEU A 99 8.71 3.99 1.25
N ILE A 100 7.86 3.82 0.23
CA ILE A 100 7.29 4.93 -0.52
C ILE A 100 6.51 5.87 0.40
N ARG A 101 5.72 5.35 1.33
CA ARG A 101 4.93 6.19 2.24
C ARG A 101 5.83 7.07 3.12
N THR A 102 6.85 6.48 3.73
CA THR A 102 7.83 7.20 4.53
C THR A 102 8.57 8.22 3.65
N LEU A 103 9.03 7.80 2.48
CA LEU A 103 9.69 8.64 1.49
C LEU A 103 8.83 9.84 1.07
N SER A 104 7.53 9.65 0.84
CA SER A 104 6.61 10.72 0.41
C SER A 104 6.48 11.84 1.44
N VAL A 105 6.55 11.53 2.74
CA VAL A 105 6.58 12.56 3.79
C VAL A 105 7.88 13.36 3.72
N PHE A 106 9.01 12.70 3.47
CA PHE A 106 10.29 13.40 3.29
C PHE A 106 10.35 14.22 2.00
N MET A 107 9.75 13.72 0.91
CA MET A 107 9.63 14.45 -0.36
C MET A 107 8.83 15.75 -0.19
N MET A 108 7.86 15.79 0.74
CA MET A 108 7.13 17.03 1.05
C MET A 108 8.06 18.09 1.67
N VAL A 109 8.89 17.69 2.64
CA VAL A 109 9.90 18.57 3.25
C VAL A 109 10.94 19.00 2.20
N TYR A 110 11.43 18.05 1.40
CA TYR A 110 12.36 18.30 0.30
C TYR A 110 11.81 19.33 -0.70
N THR A 111 10.54 19.21 -1.09
CA THR A 111 9.89 20.15 -2.01
C THR A 111 9.80 21.55 -1.39
N ALA A 112 9.46 21.67 -0.10
CA ALA A 112 9.40 22.96 0.57
C ALA A 112 10.78 23.65 0.64
N ILE A 113 11.83 22.90 0.97
CA ILE A 113 13.21 23.41 0.99
C ILE A 113 13.68 23.79 -0.43
N THR A 114 13.41 22.93 -1.43
CA THR A 114 13.70 23.23 -2.84
C THR A 114 13.06 24.54 -3.25
N PHE A 115 11.76 24.72 -2.94
CA PHE A 115 11.04 25.92 -3.31
C PHE A 115 11.61 27.20 -2.67
N ALA A 116 12.02 27.12 -1.39
CA ALA A 116 12.66 28.23 -0.68
C ALA A 116 14.00 28.64 -1.32
N PHE A 117 14.85 27.66 -1.65
CA PHE A 117 16.13 27.93 -2.32
C PHE A 117 15.95 28.40 -3.76
N THR A 118 15.05 27.79 -4.53
CA THR A 118 14.74 28.24 -5.90
C THR A 118 14.25 29.69 -5.90
N SER A 119 13.39 30.06 -4.93
CA SER A 119 12.94 31.45 -4.78
C SER A 119 14.08 32.38 -4.35
N SER A 120 15.02 31.92 -3.52
CA SER A 120 16.21 32.69 -3.12
C SER A 120 17.14 32.95 -4.31
N PHE A 121 17.37 31.95 -5.17
CA PHE A 121 18.15 32.12 -6.40
C PHE A 121 17.44 33.01 -7.41
N PHE A 122 16.12 32.91 -7.52
CA PHE A 122 15.33 33.79 -8.37
C PHE A 122 15.56 35.27 -8.02
N VAL A 123 15.54 35.63 -6.74
CA VAL A 123 15.84 37.00 -6.30
C VAL A 123 17.29 37.39 -6.59
N LEU A 124 18.24 36.48 -6.40
CA LEU A 124 19.67 36.75 -6.62
C LEU A 124 20.03 36.98 -8.10
N PHE A 125 19.30 36.33 -9.02
CA PHE A 125 19.57 36.36 -10.46
C PHE A 125 18.54 37.13 -11.28
N CYS A 126 17.58 37.81 -10.63
CA CYS A 126 16.50 38.55 -11.30
C CYS A 126 17.02 39.64 -12.25
N ASP A 127 18.22 40.18 -12.01
CA ASP A 127 18.81 41.29 -12.78
C ASP A 127 19.57 40.84 -14.04
N LYS A 128 19.62 39.54 -14.35
CA LYS A 128 20.31 38.98 -15.52
C LYS A 128 19.35 38.28 -16.49
N PRO A 129 18.36 38.98 -17.06
CA PRO A 129 17.30 38.36 -17.86
C PRO A 129 17.82 37.62 -19.11
N ASP A 130 18.99 37.99 -19.63
CA ASP A 130 19.54 37.44 -20.88
C ASP A 130 20.15 36.03 -20.74
N GLU A 131 20.35 35.55 -19.51
CA GLU A 131 20.93 34.21 -19.22
C GLU A 131 19.84 33.16 -18.89
N PHE A 132 18.57 33.57 -18.73
CA PHE A 132 17.50 32.72 -18.21
C PHE A 132 16.22 32.79 -19.08
N ASP A 133 16.09 31.85 -20.03
CA ASP A 133 14.96 31.79 -20.98
C ASP A 133 13.64 31.25 -20.34
N GLY A 134 13.66 30.90 -19.05
CA GLY A 134 12.48 30.41 -18.35
C GLY A 134 12.56 30.43 -16.83
N ARG A 135 11.40 30.66 -16.18
CA ARG A 135 11.22 30.64 -14.72
C ARG A 135 11.56 29.29 -14.05
N PHE A 136 11.63 28.21 -14.84
CA PHE A 136 11.98 26.86 -14.38
C PHE A 136 13.42 26.44 -14.73
N ASP A 137 14.01 27.00 -15.79
CA ASP A 137 15.42 26.78 -16.11
C ASP A 137 16.35 27.41 -15.09
N THR A 138 15.83 28.32 -14.25
CA THR A 138 16.54 29.07 -13.22
C THR A 138 17.28 28.18 -12.23
N MET A 139 16.84 26.95 -11.95
CA MET A 139 17.51 26.10 -10.94
C MET A 139 18.82 25.48 -11.45
N THR A 140 18.79 24.90 -12.65
CA THR A 140 19.95 24.30 -13.31
C THR A 140 20.92 25.38 -13.79
N SER A 141 20.42 26.50 -14.28
CA SER A 141 21.26 27.65 -14.68
C SER A 141 21.82 28.42 -13.47
N ALA A 142 21.09 28.55 -12.34
CA ALA A 142 21.63 29.10 -11.09
C ALA A 142 22.82 28.29 -10.58
N PHE A 143 22.80 26.97 -10.75
CA PHE A 143 23.94 26.11 -10.40
C PHE A 143 25.23 26.54 -11.14
N PHE A 144 25.16 26.72 -12.46
CA PHE A 144 26.32 27.10 -13.27
C PHE A 144 26.73 28.58 -13.10
N THR A 145 25.76 29.48 -12.95
CA THR A 145 26.04 30.92 -12.80
C THR A 145 26.53 31.30 -11.41
N THR A 146 26.06 30.62 -10.34
CA THR A 146 26.56 30.84 -8.97
C THR A 146 28.01 30.40 -8.81
N LEU A 147 28.44 29.36 -9.55
CA LEU A 147 29.83 28.93 -9.62
C LEU A 147 30.78 29.98 -10.26
N HIS A 148 30.24 31.01 -10.89
CA HIS A 148 31.02 32.03 -11.61
C HIS A 148 30.84 33.45 -11.04
N GLY A 149 29.87 33.72 -10.15
CA GLY A 149 29.52 35.11 -9.80
C GLY A 149 28.98 35.33 -8.38
N SER A 150 29.57 36.33 -7.70
CA SER A 150 29.19 36.91 -6.40
C SER A 150 29.46 36.07 -5.14
N LYS A 151 30.27 36.62 -4.21
CA LYS A 151 30.61 36.03 -2.89
C LYS A 151 29.38 35.64 -2.05
N GLY A 152 28.27 36.38 -2.17
CA GLY A 152 27.02 36.07 -1.47
C GLY A 152 26.26 34.88 -2.05
N GLY A 153 26.34 34.68 -3.37
CA GLY A 153 25.72 33.53 -4.06
C GLY A 153 26.36 32.21 -3.66
N TYR A 154 27.69 32.16 -3.56
CA TYR A 154 28.42 30.96 -3.13
C TYR A 154 27.96 30.47 -1.75
N ALA A 155 27.69 31.37 -0.80
CA ALA A 155 27.24 30.98 0.54
C ALA A 155 25.85 30.32 0.53
N ILE A 156 24.89 30.91 -0.20
CA ILE A 156 23.54 30.37 -0.35
C ILE A 156 23.58 29.03 -1.09
N TYR A 157 24.45 28.91 -2.09
CA TYR A 157 24.65 27.69 -2.86
C TYR A 157 25.29 26.56 -2.04
N LEU A 158 26.29 26.85 -1.20
CA LEU A 158 26.86 25.86 -0.28
C LEU A 158 25.82 25.39 0.73
N LEU A 159 24.99 26.29 1.25
CA LEU A 159 23.85 25.95 2.11
C LEU A 159 22.85 25.05 1.37
N PHE A 160 22.54 25.35 0.10
CA PHE A 160 21.67 24.52 -0.72
C PHE A 160 22.22 23.10 -0.88
N ILE A 161 23.49 22.92 -1.28
CA ILE A 161 24.13 21.60 -1.37
C ILE A 161 24.11 20.87 -0.03
N PHE A 162 24.46 21.57 1.05
CA PHE A 162 24.52 20.99 2.38
C PHE A 162 23.15 20.49 2.85
N PHE A 163 22.10 21.30 2.72
CA PHE A 163 20.75 20.91 3.14
C PHE A 163 20.12 19.88 2.20
N MET A 164 20.28 20.02 0.89
CA MET A 164 19.59 19.17 -0.09
C MET A 164 20.30 17.84 -0.34
N LEU A 165 21.61 17.87 -0.62
CA LEU A 165 22.37 16.68 -0.96
C LEU A 165 22.90 15.97 0.27
N ILE A 166 23.43 16.70 1.26
CA ILE A 166 24.08 16.07 2.41
C ILE A 166 23.06 15.72 3.50
N ILE A 167 22.23 16.66 3.93
CA ILE A 167 21.29 16.39 5.02
C ILE A 167 20.10 15.57 4.52
N THR A 168 19.37 16.05 3.50
CA THR A 168 18.08 15.45 3.15
C THR A 168 18.22 14.08 2.53
N MET A 169 19.20 13.87 1.63
CA MET A 169 19.41 12.55 1.01
C MET A 169 19.91 11.51 2.02
N ASN A 170 20.85 11.87 2.89
CA ASN A 170 21.34 10.95 3.91
C ASN A 170 20.27 10.68 4.99
N ALA A 171 19.47 11.67 5.35
CA ALA A 171 18.33 11.47 6.25
C ALA A 171 17.32 10.50 5.64
N MET A 172 16.96 10.71 4.37
CA MET A 172 16.02 9.85 3.64
C MET A 172 16.51 8.40 3.57
N VAL A 173 17.78 8.18 3.20
CA VAL A 173 18.38 6.84 3.18
C VAL A 173 18.45 6.25 4.59
N GLY A 174 18.86 7.04 5.59
CA GLY A 174 18.95 6.59 6.98
C GLY A 174 17.60 6.13 7.55
N MET A 175 16.53 6.88 7.27
CA MET A 175 15.18 6.52 7.72
C MET A 175 14.59 5.37 6.92
N ALA A 176 14.80 5.31 5.60
CA ALA A 176 14.39 4.18 4.78
C ALA A 176 15.05 2.87 5.24
N VAL A 177 16.35 2.92 5.58
CA VAL A 177 17.09 1.77 6.11
C VAL A 177 16.60 1.39 7.51
N ASN A 178 16.31 2.35 8.38
CA ASN A 178 15.77 2.06 9.70
C ASN A 178 14.37 1.43 9.63
N ASP A 179 13.47 2.03 8.83
CA ASP A 179 12.11 1.53 8.63
C ASP A 179 12.11 0.13 7.99
N THR A 180 12.99 -0.13 7.03
CA THR A 180 13.08 -1.46 6.40
C THR A 180 13.57 -2.51 7.36
N ARG A 181 14.53 -2.21 8.24
CA ARG A 181 15.00 -3.15 9.28
C ARG A 181 13.90 -3.49 10.28
N ASP A 182 13.21 -2.48 10.78
CA ASP A 182 12.12 -2.64 11.74
C ASP A 182 10.93 -3.39 11.12
N MET A 183 10.65 -3.13 9.84
CA MET A 183 9.60 -3.82 9.10
C MET A 183 9.97 -5.25 8.75
N ALA A 184 11.20 -5.52 8.33
CA ALA A 184 11.68 -6.87 8.03
C ALA A 184 11.58 -7.77 9.27
N ALA A 185 11.95 -7.24 10.45
CA ALA A 185 11.84 -7.97 11.72
C ALA A 185 10.40 -8.32 12.10
N LYS A 186 9.40 -7.54 11.64
CA LYS A 186 7.98 -7.70 12.00
C LYS A 186 7.11 -8.20 10.82
N ALA A 187 7.70 -8.43 9.66
CA ALA A 187 6.97 -8.67 8.41
C ALA A 187 6.14 -9.95 8.46
N GLU A 188 6.71 -11.05 8.97
CA GLU A 188 6.04 -12.35 9.08
C GLU A 188 4.74 -12.22 9.91
N ILE A 189 4.81 -11.54 11.05
CA ILE A 189 3.65 -11.32 11.94
C ILE A 189 2.59 -10.42 11.27
N LYS A 190 3.03 -9.33 10.63
CA LYS A 190 2.12 -8.41 9.91
C LYS A 190 1.40 -9.11 8.76
N LEU A 191 2.09 -9.99 8.05
CA LEU A 191 1.55 -10.78 6.95
C LEU A 191 0.50 -11.78 7.46
N HIS A 192 0.82 -12.56 8.49
CA HIS A 192 -0.13 -13.50 9.11
C HIS A 192 -1.37 -12.79 9.63
N LYS A 193 -1.21 -11.60 10.24
CA LYS A 193 -2.34 -10.77 10.66
C LYS A 193 -3.25 -10.38 9.49
N LYS A 194 -2.68 -9.97 8.35
CA LYS A 194 -3.45 -9.65 7.13
C LYS A 194 -4.23 -10.87 6.62
N TYR A 195 -3.64 -12.06 6.63
CA TYR A 195 -4.34 -13.29 6.21
C TYR A 195 -5.50 -13.64 7.14
N ILE A 196 -5.30 -13.52 8.46
CA ILE A 196 -6.35 -13.79 9.45
C ILE A 196 -7.49 -12.77 9.32
N GLU A 197 -7.17 -11.48 9.15
CA GLU A 197 -8.18 -10.45 8.91
C GLU A 197 -8.95 -10.72 7.61
N PHE A 198 -8.27 -11.12 6.54
CA PHE A 198 -8.91 -11.47 5.28
C PHE A 198 -9.83 -12.69 5.41
N ALA A 199 -9.37 -13.75 6.07
CA ALA A 199 -10.17 -14.94 6.33
C ALA A 199 -11.40 -14.61 7.18
N HIS A 200 -11.25 -13.77 8.21
CA HIS A 200 -12.34 -13.33 9.05
C HIS A 200 -13.36 -12.45 8.30
N LEU A 201 -12.89 -11.53 7.45
CA LEU A 201 -13.76 -10.71 6.60
C LEU A 201 -14.51 -11.56 5.57
N PHE A 202 -13.83 -12.53 4.96
CA PHE A 202 -14.45 -13.48 4.05
C PHE A 202 -15.53 -14.32 4.76
N GLU A 203 -15.22 -14.83 5.95
CA GLU A 203 -16.17 -15.59 6.76
C GLU A 203 -17.37 -14.73 7.16
N ARG A 204 -17.16 -13.49 7.59
CA ARG A 204 -18.25 -12.56 7.94
C ARG A 204 -19.12 -12.20 6.73
N HIS A 205 -18.52 -12.05 5.55
CA HIS A 205 -19.25 -11.80 4.31
C HIS A 205 -20.09 -13.01 3.89
N GLN A 206 -19.52 -14.22 3.97
CA GLN A 206 -20.24 -15.48 3.74
C GLN A 206 -21.36 -15.67 4.75
N GLN A 207 -21.11 -15.46 6.05
CA GLN A 207 -22.11 -15.58 7.10
C GLN A 207 -23.21 -14.52 6.99
N GLY A 208 -22.90 -13.29 6.56
CA GLY A 208 -23.90 -12.24 6.31
C GLY A 208 -24.80 -12.54 5.11
N ARG A 209 -24.22 -13.07 4.02
CA ARG A 209 -24.99 -13.56 2.86
C ARG A 209 -25.82 -14.78 3.19
N LEU A 210 -25.24 -15.74 3.90
CA LEU A 210 -25.98 -16.92 4.37
C LEU A 210 -27.11 -16.49 5.30
N ALA A 211 -26.88 -15.59 6.26
CA ALA A 211 -27.91 -15.08 7.17
C ALA A 211 -29.05 -14.31 6.45
N ALA A 212 -28.74 -13.57 5.38
CA ALA A 212 -29.75 -12.92 4.55
C ALA A 212 -30.53 -13.94 3.69
N SER A 213 -29.85 -14.98 3.18
CA SER A 213 -30.48 -16.12 2.48
C SER A 213 -31.24 -17.06 3.42
N TRP A 214 -30.96 -17.05 4.73
CA TRP A 214 -31.67 -17.82 5.75
C TRP A 214 -33.11 -17.35 6.00
N HIS A 215 -33.53 -16.18 5.49
CA HIS A 215 -34.94 -15.76 5.52
C HIS A 215 -35.79 -16.41 4.41
N VAL A 216 -35.19 -17.14 3.47
CA VAL A 216 -35.90 -17.80 2.35
C VAL A 216 -36.03 -19.33 2.54
N LEU A 217 -35.36 -19.91 3.54
CA LEU A 217 -35.46 -21.34 3.84
C LEU A 217 -36.29 -21.55 5.12
N PRO A 218 -37.39 -22.32 5.06
CA PRO A 218 -38.17 -22.63 6.26
C PRO A 218 -37.31 -23.48 7.20
N GLY A 219 -37.03 -22.96 8.40
CA GLY A 219 -36.54 -23.79 9.50
C GLY A 219 -37.58 -24.86 9.85
N PRO A 220 -37.18 -26.03 10.36
CA PRO A 220 -36.52 -26.03 11.67
C PRO A 220 -35.64 -27.27 11.93
N GLN A 221 -34.34 -27.24 11.65
CA GLN A 221 -33.37 -28.10 12.35
C GLN A 221 -32.01 -27.43 12.23
N LEU A 222 -31.41 -26.99 13.35
CA LEU A 222 -29.96 -27.07 13.59
C LEU A 222 -29.60 -26.31 14.90
N GLY A 223 -29.43 -27.06 15.98
CA GLY A 223 -29.04 -26.62 17.34
C GLY A 223 -27.61 -26.08 17.47
N TRP A 224 -27.09 -25.37 16.48
CA TRP A 224 -25.70 -24.85 16.49
C TRP A 224 -25.59 -23.51 17.23
N ARG A 225 -26.65 -22.71 17.26
CA ARG A 225 -26.64 -21.38 17.92
C ARG A 225 -26.44 -21.45 19.44
N HIS A 226 -26.82 -22.55 20.09
CA HIS A 226 -26.66 -22.69 21.54
C HIS A 226 -25.22 -23.07 21.95
N ARG A 227 -24.42 -23.64 21.03
CA ARG A 227 -23.06 -24.11 21.30
C ARG A 227 -22.01 -23.00 21.22
N TRP A 228 -22.22 -21.98 20.40
CA TRP A 228 -21.30 -20.84 20.27
C TRP A 228 -21.38 -19.83 21.42
N ARG A 229 -22.55 -19.68 22.05
CA ARG A 229 -22.72 -18.79 23.22
C ARG A 229 -21.95 -19.28 24.45
N VAL A 230 -21.64 -20.58 24.52
CA VAL A 230 -20.84 -21.19 25.60
C VAL A 230 -19.33 -20.96 25.39
N MET A 231 -18.89 -20.68 24.15
CA MET A 231 -17.46 -20.61 23.81
C MET A 231 -16.84 -19.23 24.07
N PHE A 232 -17.65 -18.16 24.16
CA PHE A 232 -17.20 -16.82 24.51
C PHE A 232 -18.21 -16.12 25.43
N PRO A 233 -18.23 -16.44 26.73
CA PRO A 233 -19.00 -15.64 27.68
C PRO A 233 -18.38 -14.24 27.74
N GLY A 234 -19.24 -13.24 27.54
CA GLY A 234 -18.87 -11.84 27.62
C GLY A 234 -18.21 -11.51 28.96
N LYS A 235 -17.18 -10.66 28.85
CA LYS A 235 -16.45 -9.92 29.88
C LYS A 235 -17.20 -9.83 31.22
N GLU A 236 -16.67 -10.46 32.27
CA GLU A 236 -16.37 -9.86 33.58
C GLU A 236 -15.29 -10.73 34.27
N GLY A 237 -14.10 -10.17 34.51
CA GLY A 237 -13.09 -10.73 35.43
C GLY A 237 -11.86 -11.43 34.83
N GLY A 238 -10.68 -10.81 35.01
CA GLY A 238 -9.40 -11.51 35.21
C GLY A 238 -8.57 -11.93 33.97
N TYR A 239 -7.80 -10.99 33.41
CA TYR A 239 -6.91 -11.20 32.25
C TYR A 239 -5.79 -12.26 32.41
N ALA A 240 -5.46 -12.70 33.63
CA ALA A 240 -4.34 -13.62 33.87
C ALA A 240 -4.73 -15.11 33.88
N ALA A 241 -5.95 -15.46 34.34
CA ALA A 241 -6.40 -16.86 34.44
C ALA A 241 -7.00 -17.42 33.13
N GLN A 242 -7.31 -16.54 32.18
CA GLN A 242 -7.97 -16.89 30.92
C GLN A 242 -6.99 -17.37 29.84
N ARG A 243 -5.69 -17.07 29.99
CA ARG A 243 -4.64 -17.44 29.03
C ARG A 243 -4.33 -18.94 29.06
N THR A 244 -4.31 -19.57 30.24
CA THR A 244 -4.02 -21.00 30.42
C THR A 244 -5.24 -21.89 30.09
N LYS A 245 -6.47 -21.45 30.40
CA LYS A 245 -7.69 -22.17 29.99
C LYS A 245 -7.93 -22.11 28.48
N GLY A 246 -7.64 -20.98 27.86
CA GLY A 246 -7.77 -20.81 26.41
C GLY A 246 -6.78 -21.69 25.63
N THR A 247 -5.55 -21.84 26.11
CA THR A 247 -4.56 -22.72 25.49
C THR A 247 -4.93 -24.20 25.62
N GLU A 248 -5.45 -24.64 26.77
CA GLU A 248 -5.87 -26.04 26.97
C GLU A 248 -7.09 -26.40 26.10
N GLN A 249 -8.05 -25.49 26.00
CA GLN A 249 -9.24 -25.65 25.15
C GLN A 249 -8.89 -25.63 23.66
N LEU A 250 -7.97 -24.75 23.24
CA LEU A 250 -7.47 -24.73 21.87
C LEU A 250 -6.73 -26.04 21.54
N ARG A 251 -5.96 -26.58 22.49
CA ARG A 251 -5.22 -27.84 22.34
C ARG A 251 -6.17 -29.04 22.20
N GLN A 252 -7.23 -29.09 23.01
CA GLN A 252 -8.27 -30.12 22.92
C GLN A 252 -9.11 -30.00 21.64
N TRP A 253 -9.39 -28.77 21.20
CA TRP A 253 -10.10 -28.50 19.95
C TRP A 253 -9.26 -28.88 18.72
N LEU A 254 -7.95 -28.56 18.71
CA LEU A 254 -7.01 -28.94 17.66
C LEU A 254 -6.77 -30.46 17.59
N ALA A 255 -6.92 -31.18 18.71
CA ALA A 255 -6.83 -32.63 18.74
C ALA A 255 -7.98 -33.32 17.97
N GLN A 256 -9.13 -32.64 17.80
CA GLN A 256 -10.33 -33.19 17.17
C GLN A 256 -10.41 -32.99 15.64
N TRP A 257 -9.45 -32.28 15.02
CA TRP A 257 -9.46 -31.99 13.57
C TRP A 257 -8.42 -32.81 12.77
N PRO A 258 -8.65 -33.08 11.46
CA PRO A 258 -7.77 -33.94 10.67
C PRO A 258 -6.56 -33.16 10.10
N GLY A 259 -5.35 -33.66 10.39
CA GLY A 259 -4.09 -33.42 9.66
C GLY A 259 -3.55 -31.97 9.61
N LEU A 260 -4.14 -31.12 8.77
CA LEU A 260 -3.55 -29.86 8.31
C LEU A 260 -3.49 -28.79 9.40
N LEU A 261 -4.54 -28.67 10.22
CA LEU A 261 -4.57 -27.75 11.36
C LEU A 261 -3.65 -28.20 12.51
N ARG A 262 -3.41 -29.51 12.65
CA ARG A 262 -2.43 -30.05 13.61
C ARG A 262 -1.00 -29.73 13.20
N GLN A 263 -0.69 -29.71 11.90
CA GLN A 263 0.63 -29.28 11.40
C GLN A 263 0.84 -27.78 11.60
N ALA A 264 -0.15 -26.95 11.25
CA ALA A 264 -0.10 -25.50 11.48
C ALA A 264 0.06 -25.17 12.98
N ALA A 265 -0.70 -25.84 13.85
CA ALA A 265 -0.58 -25.65 15.29
C ALA A 265 0.74 -26.17 15.88
N ARG A 266 1.30 -27.28 15.37
CA ARG A 266 2.62 -27.76 15.77
C ARG A 266 3.72 -26.74 15.43
N ILE A 267 3.66 -26.14 14.24
CA ILE A 267 4.63 -25.11 13.82
C ILE A 267 4.56 -23.88 14.74
N VAL A 268 3.34 -23.44 15.10
CA VAL A 268 3.14 -22.30 16.01
C VAL A 268 3.59 -22.61 17.45
N ILE A 269 3.34 -23.83 17.95
CA ILE A 269 3.69 -24.23 19.32
C ILE A 269 5.20 -24.48 19.46
N ILE A 270 5.86 -25.08 18.47
CA ILE A 270 7.32 -25.32 18.49
C ILE A 270 8.07 -23.98 18.44
N LYS A 271 7.66 -23.05 17.55
CA LYS A 271 8.30 -21.74 17.40
C LYS A 271 8.11 -20.82 18.60
N HIS A 272 7.04 -21.02 19.39
CA HIS A 272 6.79 -20.29 20.64
C HIS A 272 7.47 -20.96 21.86
N HIS A 273 7.99 -22.19 21.76
CA HIS A 273 8.82 -22.79 22.82
C HIS A 273 10.28 -22.33 22.67
N ASP A 274 10.78 -22.29 21.43
CA ASP A 274 12.15 -21.85 21.14
C ASP A 274 12.43 -20.37 21.48
N SER A 275 11.38 -19.53 21.56
CA SER A 275 11.52 -18.12 21.92
C SER A 275 11.70 -17.86 23.43
N TRP A 276 11.51 -18.88 24.29
CA TRP A 276 11.71 -18.78 25.74
C TRP A 276 13.00 -19.48 26.21
N ASP A 277 13.54 -20.40 25.39
CA ASP A 277 14.75 -21.17 25.71
C ASP A 277 16.04 -20.56 25.17
N GLN A 278 16.04 -19.31 24.71
CA GLN A 278 17.30 -18.57 24.49
C GLN A 278 17.72 -17.87 25.78
N PRO A 279 18.63 -18.44 26.59
CA PRO A 279 19.25 -17.67 27.66
C PRO A 279 20.00 -16.50 27.02
N SER A 280 19.70 -15.31 27.52
CA SER A 280 20.42 -14.07 27.30
C SER A 280 21.93 -14.31 27.39
N ARG A 281 22.60 -14.45 26.25
CA ARG A 281 24.05 -14.22 26.14
C ARG A 281 24.27 -12.71 26.16
N ALA A 282 24.14 -12.14 27.36
CA ALA A 282 24.83 -10.93 27.75
C ALA A 282 26.09 -11.38 28.50
N GLY A 283 27.26 -10.98 28.01
CA GLY A 283 28.55 -11.16 28.70
C GLY A 283 29.61 -11.90 27.90
N GLN A 284 30.19 -11.22 26.90
CA GLN A 284 31.64 -11.04 26.68
C GLN A 284 31.85 -10.16 25.45
#